data_AF-A0A223M8X9-F1
#
_entry.id   AF-A0A223M8X9-F1
#
_cell.length_a   1.000
_cell.length_b   1.000
_cell.length_c   1.000
_cell.angle_alpha   90.00
_cell.angle_beta   90.00
_cell.angle_gamma   90.00
#
_symmetry.space_group_name_H-M   'P 1'
#
loop_
_entity.id
_entity.type
_entity.pdbx_description
1 polymer ?
#
loop_
_entity_poly.entity_id
_entity_poly.type
_entity_poly.pdbx_seq_one_letter_code
_entity_poly.pdbx_strand_id
1 'polypeptide(L)'
;MSKSELKPFVKWVGGKTQLINVILSLLPKNFNSYIEPFLGGGALFLKLQPENAIVNDINSELVNSWKQIKINLDTLTKQLEIYKSLHSKEFFYKLRSEIPENSIKKAARFIYLNKTCFNGLYRVNSKGEFNVPFNNAEIINSTIFDFKNLNNISSFLNENSIEIYNKNYLEILSLAKENDFVFIDPPYDSENDNSFTNYDRNGWKKQDTLELIDTLKKLNAKKVKWMFTNHSTSLVLNNLKEFSIFQIPVNRFINSNSQDRILATNEVIIINYKVDDGALINYEFEVFFKSLRNTSYILKDYVSWNKINKISLSLKDLEIFEKLKSDNIFDFNIKLRSVFKENVSIFQYLPLFLAKKVQKNSSFFYIDDAFNEKNFNEIILILYTNF
;
A
#
# COMPACT_ATOMS: atom_id res chain seq x y z
N MET A 1 2.23 -5.63 -26.37
CA MET A 1 3.37 -5.29 -25.50
C MET A 1 2.87 -5.26 -24.07
N SER A 2 3.53 -5.94 -23.12
CA SER A 2 3.16 -5.83 -21.71
C SER A 2 3.39 -4.39 -21.24
N LYS A 3 2.39 -3.81 -20.56
CA LYS A 3 2.50 -2.47 -19.97
C LYS A 3 3.70 -2.45 -19.02
N SER A 4 4.57 -1.44 -19.11
CA SER A 4 5.73 -1.33 -18.22
C SER A 4 5.24 -1.22 -16.77
N GLU A 5 5.90 -1.93 -15.85
CA GLU A 5 5.56 -1.83 -14.43
C GLU A 5 6.04 -0.47 -13.90
N LEU A 6 5.09 0.38 -13.49
CA LEU A 6 5.36 1.68 -12.89
C LEU A 6 5.34 1.58 -11.36
N LYS A 7 6.25 2.29 -10.69
CA LYS A 7 6.38 2.30 -9.22
C LYS A 7 6.48 3.73 -8.69
N PRO A 8 5.99 4.02 -7.47
CA PRO A 8 6.17 5.33 -6.85
C PRO A 8 7.62 5.81 -6.88
N PHE A 9 7.86 7.03 -7.37
CA PHE A 9 9.20 7.60 -7.44
C PHE A 9 9.70 8.12 -6.09
N VAL A 10 8.82 8.26 -5.09
CA VAL A 10 9.15 8.64 -3.70
C VAL A 10 8.64 7.59 -2.72
N LYS A 11 9.30 7.51 -1.55
CA LYS A 11 8.73 6.84 -0.38
C LYS A 11 7.70 7.79 0.22
N TRP A 12 6.48 7.31 0.45
CA TRP A 12 5.40 8.12 1.01
C TRP A 12 4.78 7.38 2.17
N VAL A 13 4.62 8.08 3.30
CA VAL A 13 3.96 7.49 4.47
C VAL A 13 2.50 7.23 4.12
N GLY A 14 1.97 6.09 4.57
CA GLY A 14 0.63 5.64 4.21
C GLY A 14 0.54 5.00 2.81
N GLY A 15 1.65 4.91 2.07
CA GLY A 15 1.68 4.32 0.73
C GLY A 15 1.08 2.91 0.69
N LYS A 16 0.04 2.75 -0.13
CA LYS A 16 -0.76 1.51 -0.23
C LYS A 16 -0.11 0.37 -1.01
N THR A 17 1.20 0.41 -1.25
CA THR A 17 1.92 -0.66 -1.96
C THR A 17 1.74 -2.03 -1.30
N GLN A 18 1.70 -2.09 0.04
CA GLN A 18 1.47 -3.35 0.77
C GLN A 18 0.00 -3.82 0.79
N LEU A 19 -0.93 -2.96 0.38
CA LEU A 19 -2.36 -3.24 0.29
C LEU A 19 -2.83 -3.30 -1.16
N ILE A 20 -1.91 -3.16 -2.12
CA ILE A 20 -2.28 -2.91 -3.50
C ILE A 20 -3.11 -4.05 -4.07
N ASN A 21 -2.76 -5.32 -3.79
CA ASN A 21 -3.52 -6.45 -4.30
C ASN A 21 -4.92 -6.56 -3.66
N VAL A 22 -5.05 -6.23 -2.38
CA VAL A 22 -6.35 -6.18 -1.67
C VAL A 22 -7.23 -5.06 -2.25
N ILE A 23 -6.64 -3.92 -2.58
CA ILE A 23 -7.34 -2.81 -3.24
C ILE A 23 -7.77 -3.21 -4.66
N LEU A 24 -6.85 -3.80 -5.44
CA LEU A 24 -7.10 -4.22 -6.82
C LEU A 24 -8.24 -5.26 -6.91
N SER A 25 -8.34 -6.18 -5.94
CA SER A 25 -9.42 -7.18 -5.92
C SER A 25 -10.81 -6.58 -5.66
N LEU A 26 -10.88 -5.37 -5.10
CA LEU A 26 -12.13 -4.67 -4.77
C LEU A 26 -12.45 -3.52 -5.73
N LEU A 27 -11.70 -3.37 -6.83
CA LEU A 27 -11.98 -2.32 -7.82
C LEU A 27 -13.33 -2.50 -8.51
N PRO A 28 -13.98 -1.41 -8.93
CA PRO A 28 -15.16 -1.54 -9.76
C PRO A 28 -14.78 -2.07 -11.14
N LYS A 29 -15.59 -2.98 -11.70
CA LYS A 29 -15.33 -3.59 -13.01
C LYS A 29 -15.13 -2.58 -14.14
N ASN A 30 -15.94 -1.53 -14.14
CA ASN A 30 -15.95 -0.49 -15.16
C ASN A 30 -16.09 0.87 -14.47
N PHE A 31 -15.38 1.86 -14.98
CA PHE A 31 -15.51 3.28 -14.60
C PHE A 31 -15.04 4.15 -15.76
N ASN A 32 -15.48 5.42 -15.78
CA ASN A 32 -15.14 6.36 -16.84
C ASN A 32 -13.74 6.97 -16.59
N SER A 33 -13.62 7.81 -15.57
CA SER A 33 -12.37 8.45 -15.17
C SER A 33 -11.91 7.96 -13.80
N TYR A 34 -10.59 7.93 -13.59
CA TYR A 34 -9.99 7.70 -12.28
C TYR A 34 -9.73 9.02 -11.55
N ILE A 35 -10.11 9.12 -10.29
CA ILE A 35 -9.91 10.33 -9.49
C ILE A 35 -9.24 9.96 -8.16
N GLU A 36 -8.11 10.58 -7.86
CA GLU A 36 -7.38 10.36 -6.60
C GLU A 36 -7.03 11.71 -5.94
N PRO A 37 -7.90 12.21 -5.03
CA PRO A 37 -7.71 13.51 -4.38
C PRO A 37 -6.56 13.57 -3.38
N PHE A 38 -6.07 12.40 -2.91
CA PHE A 38 -4.97 12.22 -1.96
C PHE A 38 -3.90 11.30 -2.56
N LEU A 39 -3.26 11.77 -3.64
CA LEU A 39 -2.38 10.96 -4.48
C LEU A 39 -1.18 10.38 -3.71
N GLY A 40 -0.53 11.19 -2.86
CA GLY A 40 0.74 10.81 -2.25
C GLY A 40 1.77 10.30 -3.26
N GLY A 41 2.32 9.11 -3.00
CA GLY A 41 3.25 8.43 -3.91
C GLY A 41 2.61 7.85 -5.18
N GLY A 42 1.28 7.84 -5.29
CA GLY A 42 0.53 7.36 -6.46
C GLY A 42 0.59 5.85 -6.67
N ALA A 43 0.60 5.05 -5.59
CA ALA A 43 0.76 3.60 -5.69
C ALA A 43 -0.37 2.94 -6.50
N LEU A 44 -1.63 3.32 -6.26
CA LEU A 44 -2.76 2.77 -7.03
C LEU A 44 -2.82 3.37 -8.43
N PHE A 45 -2.67 4.70 -8.56
CA PHE A 45 -2.61 5.39 -9.84
C PHE A 45 -1.61 4.76 -10.82
N LEU A 46 -0.37 4.54 -10.38
CA LEU A 46 0.70 3.94 -11.20
C LEU A 46 0.49 2.44 -11.45
N LYS A 47 -0.23 1.74 -10.57
CA LYS A 47 -0.57 0.33 -10.79
C LYS A 47 -1.69 0.17 -11.83
N LEU A 48 -2.70 1.04 -11.77
CA LEU A 48 -3.84 1.03 -12.70
C LEU A 48 -3.48 1.60 -14.06
N GLN A 49 -2.67 2.66 -14.09
CA GLN A 49 -2.29 3.40 -15.29
C GLN A 49 -3.52 3.79 -16.14
N PRO A 50 -4.51 4.51 -15.56
CA PRO A 50 -5.74 4.89 -16.26
C PRO A 50 -5.46 5.82 -17.44
N GLU A 51 -6.28 5.72 -18.49
CA GLU A 51 -6.17 6.60 -19.67
C GLU A 51 -6.67 8.03 -19.40
N ASN A 52 -7.65 8.18 -18.51
CA ASN A 52 -8.22 9.45 -18.09
C ASN A 52 -8.20 9.54 -16.57
N ALA A 53 -7.49 10.53 -16.02
CA ALA A 53 -7.40 10.70 -14.58
C ALA A 53 -7.26 12.14 -14.10
N ILE A 54 -7.84 12.39 -12.92
CA ILE A 54 -7.63 13.61 -12.14
C ILE A 54 -6.94 13.19 -10.84
N VAL A 55 -5.70 13.64 -10.65
CA VAL A 55 -4.93 13.37 -9.43
C VAL A 55 -4.58 14.66 -8.71
N ASN A 56 -4.55 14.61 -7.38
CA ASN A 56 -4.31 15.78 -6.54
C ASN A 56 -3.58 15.38 -5.26
N ASP A 57 -2.83 16.33 -4.70
CA ASP A 57 -2.39 16.26 -3.30
C ASP A 57 -2.30 17.67 -2.74
N ILE A 58 -2.45 17.83 -1.43
CA ILE A 58 -2.29 19.13 -0.77
C ILE A 58 -0.81 19.54 -0.70
N ASN A 59 0.11 18.56 -0.71
CA ASN A 59 1.54 18.81 -0.63
C ASN A 59 2.08 19.40 -1.95
N SER A 60 2.38 20.70 -1.92
CA SER A 60 2.85 21.42 -3.10
C SER A 60 4.22 20.96 -3.62
N GLU A 61 5.13 20.47 -2.76
CA GLU A 61 6.43 19.96 -3.21
C GLU A 61 6.28 18.63 -3.95
N LEU A 62 5.41 17.75 -3.44
CA LEU A 62 5.05 16.49 -4.10
C LEU A 62 4.38 16.75 -5.45
N VAL A 63 3.35 17.59 -5.50
CA VAL A 63 2.64 17.89 -6.75
C VAL A 63 3.56 18.56 -7.76
N ASN A 64 4.42 19.48 -7.31
CA ASN A 64 5.43 20.08 -8.18
C ASN A 64 6.34 19.00 -8.79
N SER A 65 6.75 18.00 -8.01
CA SER A 65 7.58 16.89 -8.50
C SER A 65 6.88 16.07 -9.58
N TRP A 66 5.62 15.70 -9.36
CA TRP A 66 4.78 15.06 -10.39
C TRP A 66 4.69 15.89 -11.67
N LYS A 67 4.45 17.21 -11.55
CA LYS A 67 4.41 18.13 -12.69
C LYS A 67 5.75 18.18 -13.41
N GLN A 68 6.87 18.32 -12.71
CA GLN A 68 8.19 18.38 -13.35
C GLN A 68 8.57 17.06 -14.04
N ILE A 69 8.15 15.91 -13.51
CA ILE A 69 8.30 14.62 -14.20
C ILE A 69 7.51 14.63 -15.52
N LYS A 70 6.29 15.19 -15.53
CA LYS A 70 5.47 15.30 -16.74
C LYS A 70 6.08 16.22 -17.79
N ILE A 71 6.55 17.43 -17.41
CA ILE A 71 6.88 18.49 -18.38
C ILE A 71 8.37 18.78 -18.57
N ASN A 72 9.26 18.41 -17.64
CA ASN A 72 10.68 18.80 -17.64
C ASN A 72 11.62 17.65 -17.20
N LEU A 73 11.31 16.40 -17.59
CA LEU A 73 12.02 15.22 -17.09
C LEU A 73 13.54 15.27 -17.33
N ASP A 74 13.99 15.69 -18.51
CA ASP A 74 15.42 15.71 -18.85
C ASP A 74 16.22 16.64 -17.94
N THR A 75 15.71 17.86 -17.71
CA THR A 75 16.36 18.82 -16.82
C THR A 75 16.31 18.36 -15.37
N LEU A 76 15.20 17.76 -14.94
CA LEU A 76 15.07 17.16 -13.61
C LEU A 76 16.09 16.03 -13.40
N THR A 77 16.23 15.15 -14.39
CA THR A 77 17.17 14.01 -14.35
C THR A 77 18.61 14.48 -14.26
N LYS A 78 19.02 15.45 -15.10
CA LYS A 78 20.35 16.08 -15.02
C LYS A 78 20.61 16.69 -13.64
N GLN A 79 19.62 17.37 -13.07
CA GLN A 79 19.75 17.96 -11.74
C GLN A 79 19.91 16.90 -10.64
N LEU A 80 19.17 15.79 -10.72
CA LEU A 80 19.28 14.65 -9.80
C LEU A 80 20.64 13.94 -9.92
N GLU A 81 21.19 13.82 -11.13
CA GLU A 81 22.54 13.29 -11.34
C GLU A 81 23.61 14.16 -10.68
N ILE A 82 23.49 15.48 -10.77
CA ILE A 82 24.38 16.42 -10.05
C ILE A 82 24.25 16.23 -8.53
N TYR A 83 23.03 16.12 -8.00
CA TYR A 83 22.83 15.91 -6.57
C TYR A 83 23.36 14.55 -6.10
N LYS A 84 23.27 13.53 -6.96
CA LYS A 84 23.85 12.21 -6.72
C LYS A 84 25.37 12.26 -6.64
N SER A 85 26.04 12.96 -7.55
CA SER A 85 27.51 13.06 -7.57
C SER A 85 28.07 13.88 -6.39
N LEU A 86 27.28 14.81 -5.86
CA LEU A 86 27.63 15.62 -4.69
C LEU A 86 27.17 15.01 -3.36
N HIS A 87 26.63 13.78 -3.36
CA HIS A 87 26.03 13.23 -2.15
C HIS A 87 27.04 13.12 -1.01
N SER A 88 26.73 13.83 0.07
CA SER A 88 27.37 13.69 1.37
C SER A 88 26.39 14.14 2.45
N LYS A 89 26.71 13.87 3.71
CA LYS A 89 25.95 14.38 4.85
C LYS A 89 25.92 15.91 4.86
N GLU A 90 27.04 16.55 4.55
CA GLU A 90 27.19 18.00 4.47
C GLU A 90 26.32 18.56 3.33
N PHE A 91 26.38 17.94 2.15
CA PHE A 91 25.55 18.34 1.02
C PHE A 91 24.06 18.17 1.30
N PHE A 92 23.66 17.08 1.96
CA PHE A 92 22.28 16.89 2.39
C PHE A 92 21.80 18.05 3.29
N TYR A 93 22.56 18.41 4.32
CA TYR A 93 22.14 19.49 5.23
C TYR A 93 22.18 20.86 4.57
N LYS A 94 23.12 21.10 3.66
CA LYS A 94 23.13 22.29 2.80
C LYS A 94 21.86 22.38 1.96
N LEU A 95 21.54 21.34 1.20
CA LEU A 95 20.35 21.33 0.34
C LEU A 95 19.06 21.40 1.17
N ARG A 96 19.05 20.82 2.38
CA ARG A 96 17.90 20.89 3.29
C ARG A 96 17.61 22.32 3.75
N SER A 97 18.62 23.15 4.01
CA SER A 97 18.42 24.54 4.42
C SER A 97 18.13 25.49 3.25
N GLU A 98 18.38 25.06 2.00
CA GLU A 98 18.08 25.85 0.81
C GLU A 98 16.57 25.93 0.52
N ILE A 99 16.12 27.10 0.05
CA ILE A 99 14.80 27.33 -0.53
C ILE A 99 15.02 27.61 -2.03
N PRO A 100 14.93 26.59 -2.90
CA PRO A 100 15.20 26.81 -4.32
C PRO A 100 14.14 27.72 -4.94
N GLU A 101 14.54 28.63 -5.83
CA GLU A 101 13.62 29.58 -6.44
C GLU A 101 12.76 28.93 -7.54
N ASN A 102 13.37 28.08 -8.37
CA ASN A 102 12.70 27.48 -9.53
C ASN A 102 12.08 26.11 -9.26
N SER A 103 11.03 25.78 -10.01
CA SER A 103 10.24 24.55 -9.83
C SER A 103 11.03 23.26 -10.02
N ILE A 104 12.01 23.25 -10.93
CA ILE A 104 12.84 22.07 -11.20
C ILE A 104 13.77 21.76 -10.01
N LYS A 105 14.46 22.77 -9.48
CA LYS A 105 15.31 22.60 -8.29
C LYS A 105 14.48 22.26 -7.05
N LYS A 106 13.27 22.81 -6.90
CA LYS A 106 12.33 22.39 -5.84
C LYS A 106 12.00 20.90 -5.94
N ALA A 107 11.65 20.41 -7.14
CA ALA A 107 11.35 18.99 -7.37
C ALA A 107 12.58 18.10 -7.14
N ALA A 108 13.74 18.47 -7.71
CA ALA A 108 14.99 17.72 -7.54
C ALA A 108 15.39 17.63 -6.06
N ARG A 109 15.28 18.75 -5.32
CA ARG A 109 15.54 18.81 -3.89
C ARG A 109 14.60 17.90 -3.12
N PHE A 110 13.29 17.99 -3.38
CA PHE A 110 12.29 17.16 -2.71
C PHE A 110 12.57 15.67 -2.91
N ILE A 111 12.79 15.23 -4.16
CA ILE A 111 13.07 13.83 -4.50
C ILE A 111 14.38 13.38 -3.84
N TYR A 112 15.44 14.19 -3.92
CA TYR A 112 16.73 13.88 -3.28
C TYR A 112 16.57 13.71 -1.76
N LEU A 113 15.95 14.68 -1.08
CA LEU A 113 15.77 14.63 0.38
C LEU A 113 14.90 13.44 0.77
N ASN A 114 13.82 13.15 0.05
CA ASN A 114 12.98 11.99 0.31
C ASN A 114 13.77 10.66 0.20
N LYS A 115 14.65 10.53 -0.79
CA LYS A 115 15.43 9.29 -0.96
C LYS A 115 16.57 9.13 0.04
N THR A 116 17.06 10.23 0.61
CA THR A 116 18.29 10.26 1.43
C THR A 116 18.06 10.59 2.90
N CYS A 117 16.85 11.03 3.27
CA CYS A 117 16.47 11.26 4.65
C CYS A 117 16.02 9.98 5.36
N PHE A 118 15.99 10.03 6.70
CA PHE A 118 15.55 8.92 7.53
C PHE A 118 14.15 8.42 7.12
N ASN A 119 14.07 7.13 6.77
CA ASN A 119 12.86 6.42 6.34
C ASN A 119 12.07 7.03 5.16
N GLY A 120 12.63 7.99 4.44
CA GLY A 120 11.92 8.72 3.38
C GLY A 120 10.67 9.44 3.86
N LEU A 121 10.71 9.93 5.10
CA LEU A 121 9.62 10.71 5.68
C LEU A 121 9.55 12.09 5.02
N TYR A 122 8.33 12.63 4.90
CA TYR A 122 8.13 14.06 4.68
C TYR A 122 7.59 14.68 5.96
N ARG A 123 8.34 15.63 6.53
CA ARG A 123 7.95 16.34 7.76
C ARG A 123 8.49 17.75 7.73
N VAL A 124 7.64 18.71 8.10
CA VAL A 124 7.99 20.12 8.21
C VAL A 124 7.81 20.62 9.65
N ASN A 125 8.54 21.68 10.02
CA ASN A 125 8.33 22.40 11.28
C ASN A 125 7.15 23.40 11.17
N SER A 126 6.88 24.16 12.24
CA SER A 126 5.83 25.19 12.25
C SER A 126 6.06 26.33 11.25
N LYS A 127 7.30 26.51 10.77
CA LYS A 127 7.64 27.45 9.69
C LYS A 127 7.47 26.83 8.29
N GLY A 128 7.08 25.56 8.21
CA GLY A 128 6.95 24.77 6.98
C GLY A 128 8.27 24.36 6.35
N GLU A 129 9.37 24.37 7.10
CA GLU A 129 10.69 23.96 6.63
C GLU A 129 10.87 22.46 6.87
N PHE A 130 11.35 21.74 5.86
CA PHE A 130 11.64 20.30 5.95
C PHE A 130 12.71 20.01 7.03
N ASN A 131 12.41 19.12 7.98
CA ASN A 131 13.24 18.91 9.17
C ASN A 131 13.62 17.44 9.46
N VAL A 132 13.49 16.54 8.48
CA VAL A 132 13.88 15.13 8.65
C VAL A 132 15.42 15.03 8.60
N PRO A 133 16.05 14.25 9.51
CA PRO A 133 17.50 14.06 9.50
C PRO A 133 17.98 13.21 8.33
N PHE A 134 19.28 13.30 8.06
CA PHE A 134 19.98 12.43 7.11
C PHE A 134 19.84 10.95 7.52
N ASN A 135 19.68 10.06 6.54
CA ASN A 135 19.82 8.62 6.79
C ASN A 135 21.30 8.26 6.78
N ASN A 136 21.83 7.60 7.80
CA ASN A 136 23.26 7.27 7.94
C ASN A 136 23.81 6.28 6.89
N ALA A 137 23.08 6.03 5.80
CA ALA A 137 23.59 5.30 4.65
C ALA A 137 24.48 6.25 3.83
N GLU A 138 25.79 6.18 4.02
CA GLU A 138 26.79 6.98 3.30
C GLU A 138 26.88 6.63 1.81
N ILE A 139 26.40 5.44 1.42
CA ILE A 139 26.43 4.97 0.04
C ILE A 139 25.02 5.07 -0.57
N ILE A 140 24.89 5.94 -1.56
CA ILE A 140 23.78 5.92 -2.51
C ILE A 140 24.09 4.88 -3.59
N ASN A 141 23.34 3.78 -3.63
CA ASN A 141 23.45 2.82 -4.74
C ASN A 141 22.81 3.38 -6.03
N SER A 142 23.12 2.76 -7.17
CA SER A 142 22.62 3.17 -8.49
C SER A 142 21.08 3.18 -8.60
N THR A 143 20.37 2.54 -7.67
CA THR A 143 18.91 2.37 -7.68
C THR A 143 18.13 3.46 -6.93
N ILE A 144 18.80 4.42 -6.27
CA ILE A 144 18.10 5.48 -5.52
C ILE A 144 17.25 6.38 -6.42
N PHE A 145 17.76 6.69 -7.61
CA PHE A 145 17.00 7.37 -8.66
C PHE A 145 16.82 6.39 -9.82
N ASP A 146 15.67 5.73 -9.85
CA ASP A 146 15.30 4.85 -10.95
C ASP A 146 14.88 5.71 -12.17
N PHE A 147 15.87 6.14 -12.95
CA PHE A 147 15.64 6.97 -14.13
C PHE A 147 14.82 6.25 -15.20
N LYS A 148 14.89 4.91 -15.28
CA LYS A 148 14.04 4.13 -16.18
C LYS A 148 12.58 4.24 -15.77
N ASN A 149 12.28 4.09 -14.48
CA ASN A 149 10.94 4.29 -13.95
C ASN A 149 10.45 5.73 -14.14
N LEU A 150 11.30 6.75 -13.92
CA LEU A 150 10.92 8.15 -14.18
C LEU A 150 10.58 8.41 -15.65
N ASN A 151 11.34 7.83 -16.59
CA ASN A 151 11.01 7.88 -18.03
C ASN A 151 9.67 7.21 -18.30
N ASN A 152 9.45 6.00 -17.79
CA ASN A 152 8.18 5.29 -17.99
C ASN A 152 6.99 6.06 -17.39
N ILE A 153 7.15 6.70 -16.22
CA ILE A 153 6.13 7.55 -15.62
C ILE A 153 5.86 8.77 -16.51
N SER A 154 6.89 9.46 -16.99
CA SER A 154 6.72 10.61 -17.89
C SER A 154 5.99 10.23 -19.17
N SER A 155 6.38 9.12 -19.82
CA SER A 155 5.66 8.58 -20.99
C SER A 155 4.19 8.33 -20.65
N PHE A 156 3.91 7.60 -19.58
CA PHE A 156 2.55 7.34 -19.13
C PHE A 156 1.74 8.64 -18.90
N LEU A 157 2.31 9.65 -18.23
CA LEU A 157 1.62 10.92 -17.96
C LEU A 157 1.34 11.75 -19.21
N ASN A 158 2.14 11.61 -20.27
CA ASN A 158 2.03 12.39 -21.50
C ASN A 158 1.26 11.66 -22.61
N GLU A 159 1.24 10.33 -22.60
CA GLU A 159 0.45 9.49 -23.52
C GLU A 159 -1.02 9.38 -23.11
N ASN A 160 -1.37 9.82 -21.89
CA ASN A 160 -2.71 9.72 -21.32
C ASN A 160 -3.23 11.09 -20.87
N SER A 161 -4.55 11.20 -20.73
CA SER A 161 -5.24 12.41 -20.28
C SER A 161 -5.18 12.53 -18.74
N ILE A 162 -4.00 12.92 -18.24
CA ILE A 162 -3.76 13.05 -16.79
C ILE A 162 -3.72 14.52 -16.37
N GLU A 163 -4.65 14.93 -15.52
CA GLU A 163 -4.68 16.23 -14.87
C GLU A 163 -4.11 16.15 -13.45
N ILE A 164 -3.19 17.06 -13.12
CA ILE A 164 -2.46 17.05 -11.84
C ILE A 164 -2.69 18.39 -11.11
N TYR A 165 -3.39 18.33 -9.97
CA TYR A 165 -3.78 19.50 -9.17
C TYR A 165 -3.04 19.57 -7.84
N ASN A 166 -2.95 20.79 -7.29
CA ASN A 166 -2.55 21.06 -5.91
C ASN A 166 -3.63 21.97 -5.30
N LYS A 167 -4.71 21.35 -4.82
CA LYS A 167 -5.93 21.99 -4.35
C LYS A 167 -6.47 21.28 -3.12
N ASN A 168 -7.46 21.89 -2.47
CA ASN A 168 -8.24 21.19 -1.45
C ASN A 168 -8.98 19.99 -2.10
N TYR A 169 -9.03 18.86 -1.40
CA TYR A 169 -9.65 17.63 -1.91
C TYR A 169 -11.13 17.81 -2.27
N LEU A 170 -11.87 18.68 -1.58
CA LEU A 170 -13.29 18.97 -1.85
C LEU A 170 -13.49 19.57 -3.24
N GLU A 171 -12.57 20.43 -3.70
CA GLU A 171 -12.61 20.97 -5.06
C GLU A 171 -12.47 19.84 -6.08
N ILE A 172 -11.59 18.88 -5.83
CA ILE A 172 -11.36 17.74 -6.73
C ILE A 172 -12.54 16.79 -6.74
N LEU A 173 -13.08 16.46 -5.56
CA LEU A 173 -14.28 15.63 -5.44
C LEU A 173 -15.50 16.26 -6.12
N SER A 174 -15.57 17.60 -6.20
CA SER A 174 -16.65 18.30 -6.89
C SER A 174 -16.66 18.06 -8.41
N LEU A 175 -15.50 17.71 -9.00
CA LEU A 175 -15.35 17.44 -10.44
C LEU A 175 -15.86 16.04 -10.84
N ALA A 176 -16.04 15.13 -9.87
CA ALA A 176 -16.46 13.76 -10.13
C ALA A 176 -17.88 13.68 -10.72
N LYS A 177 -18.04 12.88 -11.77
CA LYS A 177 -19.28 12.67 -12.52
C LYS A 177 -19.79 11.24 -12.36
N GLU A 178 -21.04 11.02 -12.75
CA GLU A 178 -21.65 9.68 -12.75
C GLU A 178 -20.73 8.64 -13.43
N ASN A 179 -20.57 7.49 -12.77
CA ASN A 179 -19.70 6.38 -13.17
C ASN A 179 -18.17 6.64 -13.18
N ASP A 180 -17.68 7.80 -12.74
CA ASP A 180 -16.26 7.93 -12.39
C ASP A 180 -15.94 7.06 -11.16
N PHE A 181 -14.67 6.68 -11.03
CA PHE A 181 -14.15 5.98 -9.86
C PHE A 181 -13.20 6.89 -9.07
N VAL A 182 -13.52 7.08 -7.79
CA VAL A 182 -12.72 7.88 -6.86
C VAL A 182 -12.04 6.96 -5.85
N PHE A 183 -10.71 7.01 -5.75
CA PHE A 183 -9.96 6.36 -4.69
C PHE A 183 -9.57 7.38 -3.62
N ILE A 184 -10.06 7.19 -2.40
CA ILE A 184 -9.93 8.14 -1.28
C ILE A 184 -9.09 7.52 -0.18
N ASP A 185 -7.87 8.02 -0.02
CA ASP A 185 -6.92 7.61 1.02
C ASP A 185 -6.40 8.83 1.79
N PRO A 186 -7.23 9.44 2.66
CA PRO A 186 -6.83 10.65 3.38
C PRO A 186 -5.86 10.29 4.51
N PRO A 187 -5.27 11.29 5.19
CA PRO A 187 -4.71 11.06 6.52
C PRO A 187 -5.74 10.34 7.41
N TYR A 188 -5.30 9.29 8.09
CA TYR A 188 -6.21 8.43 8.85
C TYR A 188 -6.72 9.10 10.13
N ASP A 189 -7.98 8.80 10.43
CA ASP A 189 -8.64 9.17 11.69
C ASP A 189 -8.01 8.39 12.85
N SER A 190 -7.97 8.99 14.04
CA SER A 190 -7.40 8.35 15.22
C SER A 190 -8.32 8.50 16.42
N GLU A 191 -8.61 7.39 17.12
CA GLU A 191 -9.46 7.39 18.31
C GLU A 191 -8.82 8.12 19.51
N ASN A 192 -7.50 8.36 19.47
CA ASN A 192 -6.79 9.16 20.44
C ASN A 192 -6.56 10.57 19.87
N ASP A 193 -7.11 11.60 20.51
CA ASP A 193 -6.96 13.03 20.13
C ASP A 193 -5.50 13.54 20.03
N ASN A 194 -4.51 12.72 20.42
CA ASN A 194 -3.08 13.08 20.48
C ASN A 194 -2.25 12.69 19.25
N SER A 195 -2.76 11.96 18.26
CA SER A 195 -1.99 11.68 17.04
C SER A 195 -2.13 12.80 16.01
N PHE A 196 -1.32 13.85 16.19
CA PHE A 196 -1.07 14.85 15.16
C PHE A 196 -0.37 14.19 13.96
N THR A 197 -1.14 13.90 12.90
CA THR A 197 -0.60 13.54 11.59
C THR A 197 -0.20 14.82 10.84
N ASN A 198 1.05 15.26 11.03
CA ASN A 198 1.59 16.49 10.43
C ASN A 198 1.87 16.36 8.91
N TYR A 199 0.85 16.09 8.10
CA TYR A 199 0.91 16.14 6.63
C TYR A 199 0.58 17.54 6.07
N ASP A 200 -0.14 18.35 6.85
CA ASP A 200 -0.45 19.75 6.59
C ASP A 200 -0.19 20.57 7.87
N ARG A 201 0.15 21.87 7.74
CA ARG A 201 0.38 22.79 8.87
C ARG A 201 -0.80 22.87 9.83
N ASN A 202 -2.01 22.55 9.35
CA ASN A 202 -3.25 22.58 10.11
C ASN A 202 -3.68 21.20 10.67
N GLY A 203 -3.02 20.11 10.25
CA GLY A 203 -3.34 18.73 10.62
C GLY A 203 -4.69 18.23 10.08
N TRP A 204 -4.86 16.92 9.96
CA TRP A 204 -6.16 16.31 9.67
C TRP A 204 -6.94 16.14 10.97
N LYS A 205 -8.13 16.74 11.06
CA LYS A 205 -8.98 16.76 12.26
C LYS A 205 -10.19 15.87 12.07
N LYS A 206 -10.81 15.50 13.20
CA LYS A 206 -12.08 14.77 13.23
C LYS A 206 -13.17 15.42 12.37
N GLN A 207 -13.22 16.75 12.33
CA GLN A 207 -14.19 17.49 11.51
C GLN A 207 -13.95 17.29 10.01
N ASP A 208 -12.69 17.19 9.56
CA ASP A 208 -12.33 16.92 8.17
C ASP A 208 -12.79 15.50 7.77
N THR A 209 -12.65 14.52 8.68
CA THR A 209 -13.19 13.17 8.48
C THR A 209 -14.71 13.18 8.32
N LEU A 210 -15.44 13.94 9.16
CA LEU A 210 -16.90 14.06 9.06
C LEU A 210 -17.33 14.74 7.74
N GLU A 211 -16.65 15.81 7.34
CA GLU A 211 -16.92 16.50 6.08
C GLU A 211 -16.64 15.60 4.86
N LEU A 212 -15.57 14.81 4.92
CA LEU A 212 -15.27 13.82 3.89
C LEU A 212 -16.36 12.75 3.81
N ILE A 213 -16.81 12.21 4.94
CA ILE A 213 -17.91 11.23 5.01
C ILE A 213 -19.20 11.80 4.39
N ASP A 214 -19.57 13.02 4.73
CA ASP A 214 -20.74 13.69 4.14
C ASP A 214 -20.58 13.87 2.63
N THR A 215 -19.35 14.14 2.19
CA THR A 215 -19.02 14.24 0.76
C THR A 215 -19.14 12.89 0.05
N LEU A 216 -18.68 11.78 0.66
CA LEU A 216 -18.86 10.43 0.11
C LEU A 216 -20.34 10.07 -0.09
N LYS A 217 -21.21 10.47 0.83
CA LYS A 217 -22.67 10.28 0.71
C LYS A 217 -23.26 11.09 -0.46
N LYS A 218 -22.79 12.33 -0.66
CA LYS A 218 -23.17 13.16 -1.82
C LYS A 218 -22.69 12.55 -3.15
N LEU A 219 -21.47 12.01 -3.18
CA LEU A 219 -20.93 11.30 -4.35
C LEU A 219 -21.75 10.04 -4.67
N ASN A 220 -22.17 9.30 -3.64
CA ASN A 220 -23.05 8.15 -3.81
C ASN A 220 -24.38 8.55 -4.47
N ALA A 221 -25.00 9.66 -4.05
CA ALA A 221 -26.21 10.19 -4.69
C ALA A 221 -26.02 10.59 -6.16
N LYS A 222 -24.79 10.97 -6.55
CA LYS A 222 -24.39 11.23 -7.94
C LYS A 222 -24.03 9.98 -8.73
N LYS A 223 -24.13 8.78 -8.13
CA LYS A 223 -23.70 7.48 -8.71
C LYS A 223 -22.23 7.48 -9.13
N VAL A 224 -21.41 8.25 -8.41
CA VAL A 224 -19.95 8.13 -8.47
C VAL A 224 -19.57 6.88 -7.69
N LYS A 225 -18.67 6.06 -8.25
CA LYS A 225 -18.12 4.91 -7.54
C LYS A 225 -16.95 5.38 -6.70
N TRP A 226 -16.89 4.96 -5.45
CA TRP A 226 -15.77 5.33 -4.59
C TRP A 226 -15.30 4.18 -3.73
N MET A 227 -14.00 4.20 -3.45
CA MET A 227 -13.33 3.33 -2.49
C MET A 227 -12.60 4.20 -1.48
N PHE A 228 -12.92 4.01 -0.21
CA PHE A 228 -12.39 4.77 0.91
C PHE A 228 -11.55 3.88 1.81
N THR A 229 -10.33 4.29 2.13
CA THR A 229 -9.45 3.58 3.07
C THR A 229 -9.21 4.41 4.32
N ASN A 230 -9.37 3.81 5.49
CA ASN A 230 -9.11 4.48 6.77
C ASN A 230 -8.86 3.49 7.89
N HIS A 231 -8.58 3.99 9.09
CA HIS A 231 -8.68 3.21 10.30
C HIS A 231 -10.13 2.79 10.59
N SER A 232 -10.29 1.62 11.20
CA SER A 232 -11.57 1.02 11.63
C SER A 232 -12.13 1.69 12.89
N THR A 233 -12.18 3.01 12.92
CA THR A 233 -12.66 3.76 14.09
C THR A 233 -14.18 3.68 14.21
N SER A 234 -14.70 3.83 15.43
CA SER A 234 -16.15 3.91 15.66
C SER A 234 -16.81 5.03 14.85
N LEU A 235 -16.09 6.14 14.63
CA LEU A 235 -16.56 7.26 13.82
C LEU A 235 -16.77 6.85 12.36
N VAL A 236 -15.80 6.17 11.75
CA VAL A 236 -15.87 5.71 10.37
C VAL A 236 -16.96 4.63 10.21
N LEU A 237 -16.94 3.60 11.06
CA LEU A 237 -17.85 2.45 10.95
C LEU A 237 -19.31 2.84 11.16
N ASN A 238 -19.62 3.67 12.16
CA ASN A 238 -21.01 4.04 12.45
C ASN A 238 -21.63 4.93 11.37
N ASN A 239 -20.82 5.77 10.72
CA ASN A 239 -21.32 6.72 9.72
C ASN A 239 -21.38 6.16 8.29
N LEU A 240 -20.72 5.04 8.02
CA LEU A 240 -20.67 4.40 6.70
C LEU A 240 -21.19 2.94 6.72
N LYS A 241 -21.93 2.55 7.76
CA LYS A 241 -22.46 1.19 7.96
C LYS A 241 -23.41 0.70 6.86
N GLU A 242 -23.99 1.62 6.09
CA GLU A 242 -24.85 1.32 4.95
C GLU A 242 -24.08 0.84 3.71
N PHE A 243 -22.77 1.02 3.69
CA PHE A 243 -21.88 0.64 2.59
C PHE A 243 -21.18 -0.70 2.85
N SER A 244 -20.56 -1.27 1.81
CA SER A 244 -19.81 -2.52 1.98
C SER A 244 -18.47 -2.24 2.64
N ILE A 245 -18.27 -2.81 3.83
CA ILE A 245 -17.07 -2.63 4.67
C ILE A 245 -16.23 -3.91 4.63
N PHE A 246 -14.97 -3.75 4.26
CA PHE A 246 -13.96 -4.80 4.17
C PHE A 246 -12.86 -4.52 5.19
N GLN A 247 -12.71 -5.40 6.18
CA GLN A 247 -11.72 -5.23 7.24
C GLN A 247 -10.39 -5.87 6.87
N ILE A 248 -9.30 -5.10 6.99
CA ILE A 248 -7.96 -5.58 6.77
C ILE A 248 -7.29 -5.85 8.13
N PRO A 249 -6.91 -7.09 8.44
CA PRO A 249 -6.20 -7.40 9.66
C PRO A 249 -4.81 -6.76 9.62
N VAL A 250 -4.46 -6.04 10.69
CA VAL A 250 -3.10 -5.56 10.91
C VAL A 250 -2.42 -6.51 11.88
N ASN A 251 -1.21 -6.95 11.54
CA ASN A 251 -0.39 -7.82 12.37
C ASN A 251 0.06 -7.09 13.66
N ARG A 252 -0.80 -7.02 14.69
CA ARG A 252 -0.37 -6.66 16.05
C ARG A 252 -0.05 -7.93 16.85
N PHE A 253 1.16 -8.01 17.37
CA PHE A 253 1.56 -9.02 18.34
C PHE A 253 1.24 -8.56 19.78
N ILE A 254 1.02 -9.54 20.66
CA ILE A 254 0.86 -9.47 22.12
C ILE A 254 -0.58 -9.21 22.62
N ASN A 255 -1.41 -10.26 22.65
CA ASN A 255 -2.31 -10.48 23.79
C ASN A 255 -2.74 -11.96 23.88
N SER A 256 -2.78 -12.50 25.10
CA SER A 256 -2.97 -13.93 25.39
C SER A 256 -4.40 -14.44 25.21
N ASN A 257 -5.37 -13.56 24.95
CA ASN A 257 -6.78 -13.93 24.76
C ASN A 257 -7.17 -14.03 23.27
N SER A 258 -7.99 -15.03 22.93
CA SER A 258 -8.47 -15.29 21.56
C SER A 258 -9.68 -14.47 21.16
N GLN A 259 -10.49 -13.99 22.11
CA GLN A 259 -11.69 -13.20 21.84
C GLN A 259 -11.36 -11.73 21.49
N ASP A 260 -10.29 -11.17 22.06
CA ASP A 260 -9.83 -9.80 21.75
C ASP A 260 -9.11 -9.68 20.37
N ARG A 261 -8.83 -10.82 19.71
CA ARG A 261 -8.17 -10.85 18.39
C ARG A 261 -9.10 -10.47 17.24
N ILE A 262 -10.41 -10.63 17.42
CA ILE A 262 -11.42 -10.31 16.39
C ILE A 262 -11.65 -8.79 16.32
N LEU A 263 -11.32 -8.03 17.37
CA LEU A 263 -11.55 -6.60 17.47
C LEU A 263 -10.33 -5.73 17.10
N ALA A 264 -9.15 -6.32 16.88
CA ALA A 264 -7.94 -5.59 16.52
C ALA A 264 -7.74 -5.48 14.98
N THR A 265 -8.81 -5.23 14.25
CA THR A 265 -8.68 -4.69 12.88
C THR A 265 -8.33 -3.22 13.03
N ASN A 266 -7.31 -2.73 12.33
CA ASN A 266 -6.99 -1.30 12.36
C ASN A 266 -7.30 -0.61 11.04
N GLU A 267 -7.51 -1.32 9.93
CA GLU A 267 -7.76 -0.69 8.63
C GLU A 267 -9.01 -1.27 7.98
N VAL A 268 -9.74 -0.42 7.27
CA VAL A 268 -10.92 -0.77 6.50
C VAL A 268 -10.83 -0.21 5.10
N ILE A 269 -11.38 -0.96 4.15
CA ILE A 269 -11.76 -0.49 2.82
C ILE A 269 -13.28 -0.45 2.80
N ILE A 270 -13.86 0.69 2.41
CA ILE A 270 -15.30 0.87 2.29
C ILE A 270 -15.63 1.25 0.86
N ILE A 271 -16.62 0.60 0.25
CA ILE A 271 -17.04 0.85 -1.13
C ILE A 271 -18.55 1.04 -1.23
N ASN A 272 -19.00 1.85 -2.19
CA ASN A 272 -20.43 2.08 -2.45
C ASN A 272 -21.02 1.33 -3.65
N TYR A 273 -20.27 0.35 -4.18
CA TYR A 273 -20.69 -0.45 -5.32
C TYR A 273 -20.59 -1.93 -5.00
N LYS A 274 -21.29 -2.74 -5.79
CA LYS A 274 -21.22 -4.19 -5.67
C LYS A 274 -19.95 -4.72 -6.34
N VAL A 275 -19.26 -5.60 -5.62
CA VAL A 275 -18.23 -6.48 -6.17
C VAL A 275 -18.87 -7.84 -6.46
N ASP A 276 -18.33 -8.59 -7.42
CA ASP A 276 -18.82 -9.95 -7.70
C ASP A 276 -18.17 -10.99 -6.77
N ASP A 277 -18.72 -12.19 -6.77
CA ASP A 277 -18.24 -13.29 -5.92
C ASP A 277 -16.77 -13.65 -6.21
N GLY A 278 -16.31 -13.49 -7.45
CA GLY A 278 -14.91 -13.72 -7.82
C GLY A 278 -13.95 -12.70 -7.20
N ALA A 279 -14.33 -11.43 -7.20
CA ALA A 279 -13.64 -10.33 -6.54
C ALA A 279 -13.61 -10.53 -5.02
N LEU A 280 -14.71 -10.97 -4.42
CA LEU A 280 -14.79 -11.30 -2.99
C LEU A 280 -13.82 -12.44 -2.62
N ILE A 281 -13.80 -13.52 -3.40
CA ILE A 281 -12.87 -14.64 -3.18
C ILE A 281 -11.42 -14.18 -3.32
N ASN A 282 -11.12 -13.34 -4.32
CA ASN A 282 -9.78 -12.77 -4.48
C ASN A 282 -9.39 -11.86 -3.31
N TYR A 283 -10.33 -11.09 -2.78
CA TYR A 283 -10.13 -10.30 -1.57
C TYR A 283 -9.81 -11.20 -0.37
N GLU A 284 -10.60 -12.24 -0.12
CA GLU A 284 -10.38 -13.19 0.97
C GLU A 284 -9.00 -13.86 0.84
N PHE A 285 -8.60 -14.22 -0.38
CA PHE A 285 -7.27 -14.74 -0.68
C PHE A 285 -6.18 -13.75 -0.28
N GLU A 286 -6.22 -12.51 -0.78
CA GLU A 286 -5.16 -11.53 -0.51
C GLU A 286 -5.10 -11.15 0.98
N VAL A 287 -6.25 -11.08 1.67
CA VAL A 287 -6.31 -10.88 3.12
C VAL A 287 -5.68 -12.06 3.87
N PHE A 288 -6.02 -13.29 3.48
CA PHE A 288 -5.43 -14.50 4.05
C PHE A 288 -3.90 -14.49 3.89
N PHE A 289 -3.39 -14.25 2.69
CA PHE A 289 -1.94 -14.21 2.43
C PHE A 289 -1.23 -13.11 3.21
N LYS A 290 -1.84 -11.93 3.33
CA LYS A 290 -1.28 -10.84 4.15
C LYS A 290 -1.21 -11.19 5.64
N SER A 291 -2.11 -12.04 6.12
CA SER A 291 -2.10 -12.51 7.52
C SER A 291 -0.98 -13.52 7.82
N LEU A 292 -0.42 -14.15 6.77
CA LEU A 292 0.69 -15.09 6.92
C LEU A 292 1.97 -14.37 7.35
N ARG A 293 2.81 -15.07 8.10
CA ARG A 293 4.08 -14.56 8.60
C ARG A 293 5.24 -15.27 7.96
N ASN A 294 6.28 -14.48 7.76
CA ASN A 294 7.59 -14.86 7.28
C ASN A 294 8.36 -15.64 8.37
N THR A 295 8.94 -16.79 8.04
CA THR A 295 9.69 -17.66 8.97
C THR A 295 10.91 -18.31 8.32
N SER A 296 11.96 -18.54 9.12
CA SER A 296 13.23 -19.16 8.71
C SER A 296 13.40 -20.60 9.23
N TYR A 297 12.35 -21.25 9.76
CA TYR A 297 12.44 -22.67 10.16
C TYR A 297 11.67 -23.60 9.24
N ILE A 298 12.17 -24.83 9.18
CA ILE A 298 11.59 -25.97 8.48
C ILE A 298 10.41 -26.51 9.32
N LEU A 299 9.31 -26.87 8.67
CA LEU A 299 7.99 -27.08 9.30
C LEU A 299 7.91 -28.13 10.41
N LYS A 300 8.89 -29.04 10.52
CA LYS A 300 8.91 -30.03 11.62
C LYS A 300 8.86 -29.35 13.01
N ASP A 301 9.35 -28.11 13.10
CA ASP A 301 9.41 -27.33 14.34
C ASP A 301 8.11 -26.54 14.62
N TYR A 302 7.13 -26.58 13.69
CA TYR A 302 5.94 -25.72 13.68
C TYR A 302 4.59 -26.43 13.84
N VAL A 303 4.52 -27.77 13.93
CA VAL A 303 3.21 -28.43 14.08
C VAL A 303 2.85 -28.64 15.55
N SER A 304 1.83 -27.93 16.02
CA SER A 304 1.26 -28.15 17.33
C SER A 304 0.18 -29.25 17.28
N TRP A 305 0.61 -30.50 17.06
CA TRP A 305 -0.26 -31.69 16.85
C TRP A 305 -1.45 -31.80 17.81
N ASN A 306 -1.29 -31.41 19.09
CA ASN A 306 -2.37 -31.42 20.08
C ASN A 306 -3.54 -30.45 19.77
N LYS A 307 -3.33 -29.41 18.93
CA LYS A 307 -4.40 -28.52 18.44
C LYS A 307 -5.10 -29.08 17.21
N ILE A 308 -4.37 -29.81 16.37
CA ILE A 308 -4.90 -30.50 15.18
C ILE A 308 -5.85 -31.62 15.63
N ASN A 309 -5.55 -32.32 16.73
CA ASN A 309 -6.42 -33.34 17.32
C ASN A 309 -7.82 -32.83 17.77
N LYS A 310 -8.07 -31.51 17.76
CA LYS A 310 -9.37 -30.91 18.08
C LYS A 310 -10.16 -30.49 16.83
N ILE A 311 -9.62 -30.74 15.64
CA ILE A 311 -10.21 -30.35 14.36
C ILE A 311 -10.52 -31.63 13.60
N SER A 312 -11.74 -31.75 13.08
CA SER A 312 -12.10 -32.84 12.19
C SER A 312 -11.70 -32.46 10.77
N LEU A 313 -10.49 -32.86 10.36
CA LEU A 313 -10.08 -32.85 8.96
C LEU A 313 -10.15 -34.29 8.45
N SER A 314 -10.83 -34.50 7.35
CA SER A 314 -10.86 -35.78 6.64
C SER A 314 -9.60 -35.95 5.78
N LEU A 315 -9.30 -37.19 5.38
CA LEU A 315 -8.23 -37.46 4.40
C LEU A 315 -8.43 -36.67 3.10
N LYS A 316 -9.68 -36.50 2.66
CA LYS A 316 -10.05 -35.69 1.48
C LYS A 316 -9.68 -34.21 1.64
N ASP A 317 -9.73 -33.68 2.86
CA ASP A 317 -9.35 -32.29 3.13
C ASP A 317 -7.83 -32.08 3.02
N LEU A 318 -7.04 -33.12 3.29
CA LEU A 318 -5.58 -33.12 3.13
C LEU A 318 -5.15 -33.33 1.67
N GLU A 319 -5.86 -34.19 0.92
CA GLU A 319 -5.63 -34.41 -0.52
C GLU A 319 -5.78 -33.12 -1.35
N ILE A 320 -6.56 -32.15 -0.86
CA ILE A 320 -6.72 -30.84 -1.51
C ILE A 320 -5.41 -30.07 -1.58
N PHE A 321 -4.53 -30.19 -0.57
CA PHE A 321 -3.22 -29.55 -0.60
C PHE A 321 -2.25 -30.23 -1.57
N GLU A 322 -2.48 -31.50 -1.93
CA GLU A 322 -1.67 -32.16 -2.97
C GLU A 322 -1.86 -31.54 -4.36
N LYS A 323 -3.03 -30.94 -4.62
CA LYS A 323 -3.31 -30.19 -5.86
C LYS A 323 -2.42 -28.96 -6.04
N LEU A 324 -1.72 -28.52 -4.98
CA LEU A 324 -0.76 -27.42 -5.03
C LEU A 324 0.63 -27.86 -5.53
N LYS A 325 0.90 -29.16 -5.70
CA LYS A 325 2.16 -29.66 -6.28
C LYS A 325 2.38 -29.04 -7.66
N SER A 326 3.51 -28.39 -7.83
CA SER A 326 3.81 -27.55 -9.01
C SER A 326 5.30 -27.56 -9.30
N ASP A 327 5.65 -27.58 -10.59
CA ASP A 327 7.05 -27.68 -11.04
C ASP A 327 7.75 -26.33 -11.06
N ASN A 328 7.00 -25.23 -10.98
CA ASN A 328 7.52 -23.87 -10.94
C ASN A 328 6.57 -22.92 -10.19
N ILE A 329 7.08 -21.74 -9.86
CA ILE A 329 6.37 -20.74 -9.05
C ILE A 329 5.13 -20.16 -9.74
N PHE A 330 5.14 -20.08 -11.08
CA PHE A 330 4.02 -19.55 -11.84
C PHE A 330 2.83 -20.51 -11.79
N ASP A 331 3.09 -21.79 -12.06
CA ASP A 331 2.10 -22.88 -11.94
C ASP A 331 1.58 -23.01 -10.50
N PHE A 332 2.47 -22.93 -9.51
CA PHE A 332 2.09 -22.91 -8.10
C PHE A 332 1.11 -21.78 -7.78
N ASN A 333 1.41 -20.55 -8.19
CA ASN A 333 0.53 -19.41 -7.91
C ASN A 333 -0.85 -19.54 -8.59
N ILE A 334 -0.90 -20.13 -9.79
CA ILE A 334 -2.17 -20.40 -10.48
C ILE A 334 -2.97 -21.45 -9.71
N LYS A 335 -2.34 -22.59 -9.37
CA LYS A 335 -2.98 -23.68 -8.62
C LYS A 335 -3.43 -23.21 -7.25
N LEU A 336 -2.60 -22.45 -6.53
CA LEU A 336 -2.91 -21.90 -5.22
C LEU A 336 -4.17 -21.04 -5.22
N ARG A 337 -4.32 -20.15 -6.22
CA ARG A 337 -5.53 -19.35 -6.38
C ARG A 337 -6.75 -20.23 -6.72
N SER A 338 -6.58 -21.21 -7.60
CA SER A 338 -7.67 -22.12 -7.99
C SER A 338 -8.14 -23.00 -6.83
N VAL A 339 -7.21 -23.62 -6.11
CA VAL A 339 -7.49 -24.52 -4.99
C VAL A 339 -8.06 -23.74 -3.81
N PHE A 340 -7.56 -22.53 -3.53
CA PHE A 340 -8.16 -21.64 -2.52
C PHE A 340 -9.61 -21.32 -2.86
N LYS A 341 -9.90 -20.92 -4.11
CA LYS A 341 -11.24 -20.57 -4.57
C LYS A 341 -12.25 -21.70 -4.36
N GLU A 342 -11.83 -22.94 -4.57
CA GLU A 342 -12.69 -24.12 -4.40
C GLU A 342 -12.79 -24.58 -2.94
N ASN A 343 -11.84 -24.21 -2.07
CA ASN A 343 -11.65 -24.81 -0.75
C ASN A 343 -11.29 -23.79 0.35
N VAL A 344 -11.91 -22.61 0.33
CA VAL A 344 -11.63 -21.49 1.27
C VAL A 344 -11.68 -21.96 2.74
N SER A 345 -12.67 -22.78 3.08
CA SER A 345 -12.87 -23.34 4.42
C SER A 345 -11.75 -24.26 4.90
N ILE A 346 -10.93 -24.81 4.01
CA ILE A 346 -9.79 -25.65 4.37
C ILE A 346 -8.54 -24.80 4.60
N PHE A 347 -8.36 -23.72 3.82
CA PHE A 347 -7.24 -22.80 3.98
C PHE A 347 -7.25 -22.04 5.30
N GLN A 348 -8.40 -21.85 5.95
CA GLN A 348 -8.45 -21.28 7.32
C GLN A 348 -7.68 -22.13 8.35
N TYR A 349 -7.49 -23.43 8.07
CA TYR A 349 -6.72 -24.35 8.91
C TYR A 349 -5.23 -24.39 8.52
N LEU A 350 -4.84 -23.89 7.34
CA LEU A 350 -3.44 -23.85 6.90
C LEU A 350 -2.50 -23.17 7.93
N PRO A 351 -2.86 -22.05 8.58
CA PRO A 351 -2.05 -21.46 9.65
C PRO A 351 -1.85 -22.36 10.89
N LEU A 352 -2.74 -23.34 11.13
CA LEU A 352 -2.62 -24.28 12.26
C LEU A 352 -1.56 -25.35 12.00
N PHE A 353 -1.28 -25.65 10.73
CA PHE A 353 -0.12 -26.43 10.31
C PHE A 353 1.21 -25.63 10.42
N LEU A 354 1.15 -24.31 10.60
CA LEU A 354 2.28 -23.37 10.52
C LEU A 354 2.71 -22.72 11.87
N ALA A 355 2.46 -23.30 13.06
CA ALA A 355 2.72 -22.60 14.35
C ALA A 355 3.31 -23.43 15.53
N LYS A 356 4.54 -23.14 16.02
CA LYS A 356 4.93 -23.36 17.44
C LYS A 356 6.11 -22.56 18.09
N LYS A 357 5.82 -22.13 19.34
CA LYS A 357 6.54 -21.85 20.63
C LYS A 357 8.00 -21.33 20.76
N VAL A 358 8.09 -20.26 21.58
CA VAL A 358 9.24 -19.57 22.20
C VAL A 358 9.89 -20.36 23.36
N GLN A 359 11.23 -20.32 23.47
CA GLN A 359 11.93 -20.32 24.77
C GLN A 359 13.13 -19.35 24.81
N LYS A 360 13.13 -18.53 25.87
CA LYS A 360 14.10 -17.61 26.48
C LYS A 360 15.24 -17.02 25.61
N ASN A 361 15.12 -15.69 25.42
CA ASN A 361 16.15 -14.73 25.04
C ASN A 361 16.52 -14.59 23.57
N SER A 362 15.53 -14.33 22.71
CA SER A 362 15.62 -13.32 21.63
C SER A 362 14.34 -13.40 20.79
N SER A 363 13.63 -12.29 20.70
CA SER A 363 12.43 -12.14 19.86
C SER A 363 12.84 -11.77 18.43
N PHE A 364 11.93 -12.03 17.48
CA PHE A 364 11.87 -11.62 16.06
C PHE A 364 12.19 -12.70 15.00
N PHE A 365 11.26 -12.85 14.04
CA PHE A 365 11.30 -13.71 12.85
C PHE A 365 11.41 -12.82 11.59
N TYR A 366 12.12 -13.27 10.56
CA TYR A 366 12.50 -12.50 9.37
C TYR A 366 12.10 -13.20 8.05
N ILE A 367 11.84 -12.42 6.99
CA ILE A 367 12.18 -12.74 5.60
C ILE A 367 12.83 -11.48 5.01
N ASP A 368 13.87 -11.71 4.23
CA ASP A 368 14.67 -10.69 3.54
C ASP A 368 13.93 -10.01 2.41
N ASP A 369 14.15 -8.70 2.26
CA ASP A 369 13.56 -7.81 1.26
C ASP A 369 14.20 -8.01 -0.15
N ALA A 370 14.91 -9.12 -0.36
CA ALA A 370 15.43 -9.54 -1.67
C ALA A 370 14.78 -10.87 -2.08
N PHE A 371 13.54 -10.79 -2.56
CA PHE A 371 12.84 -11.89 -3.23
C PHE A 371 13.59 -12.26 -4.53
N ASN A 372 14.52 -13.21 -4.44
CA ASN A 372 15.10 -13.92 -5.58
C ASN A 372 14.78 -15.42 -5.47
N GLU A 373 14.52 -16.03 -6.63
CA GLU A 373 13.98 -17.38 -6.91
C GLU A 373 14.66 -18.58 -6.19
N LYS A 374 15.68 -18.39 -5.34
CA LYS A 374 16.44 -19.49 -4.74
C LYS A 374 15.91 -20.05 -3.41
N ASN A 375 15.06 -19.33 -2.68
CA ASN A 375 14.59 -19.78 -1.35
C ASN A 375 13.09 -20.15 -1.30
N PHE A 376 12.43 -20.27 -2.46
CA PHE A 376 11.03 -20.74 -2.53
C PHE A 376 10.87 -22.24 -2.20
N ASN A 377 11.98 -22.98 -2.17
CA ASN A 377 11.99 -24.40 -1.87
C ASN A 377 11.57 -24.69 -0.42
N GLU A 378 11.67 -23.77 0.54
CA GLU A 378 11.42 -24.08 1.95
C GLU A 378 9.94 -23.93 2.37
N ILE A 379 9.14 -23.12 1.68
CA ILE A 379 7.67 -23.08 1.88
C ILE A 379 6.99 -24.25 1.12
N ILE A 380 7.56 -24.66 -0.02
CA ILE A 380 7.09 -25.82 -0.82
C ILE A 380 7.53 -27.17 -0.24
N LEU A 381 8.67 -27.27 0.46
CA LEU A 381 9.18 -28.55 0.98
C LEU A 381 8.21 -29.28 1.93
N ILE A 382 7.23 -28.54 2.45
CA ILE A 382 6.27 -28.97 3.45
C ILE A 382 5.16 -29.84 2.86
N LEU A 383 4.83 -29.60 1.59
CA LEU A 383 3.86 -30.42 0.86
C LEU A 383 4.52 -31.62 0.16
N TYR A 384 5.82 -31.86 0.39
CA TYR A 384 6.59 -32.82 -0.40
C TYR A 384 7.41 -33.86 0.38
N THR A 385 7.49 -33.85 1.71
CA THR A 385 8.22 -34.92 2.41
C THR A 385 7.46 -35.51 3.61
N ASN A 386 6.74 -36.59 3.27
CA ASN A 386 6.23 -37.71 4.07
C ASN A 386 5.03 -37.46 5.01
N PHE A 387 3.88 -37.97 4.52
CA PHE A 387 2.88 -38.69 5.32
C PHE A 387 3.53 -39.74 6.24
#